data_AF-A0A956IT33-F1
#
_entry.id   AF-A0A956IT33-F1
#
_cell.length_a   1.000
_cell.length_b   1.000
_cell.length_c   1.000
_cell.angle_alpha   90.00
_cell.angle_beta   90.00
_cell.angle_gamma   90.00
#
_symmetry.space_group_name_H-M   'P 1'
#
loop_
_entity.id
_entity.type
_entity.pdbx_description
1 polymer ?
#
loop_
_entity_poly.entity_id
_entity_poly.type
_entity_poly.pdbx_seq_one_letter_code
_entity_poly.pdbx_strand_id
1 'polypeptide(L)'
;EFLTWADSQGVAVYYVSNRKEVVLEESIRNLRDAGFPQADPDHCLFRSDTSSKKPRRDAIRTHSRIVLLAGDNLGDFSTAFDGLASDRKQAVDRMRAEFGTRFVVLPNPMYGAWEGALQEDYFKQTDTGKMQIRREALRRD
;
A
#
# COMPACT_ATOMS: atom_id res chain seq x y z
N GLU A 1 16.23 9.26 4.85
CA GLU A 1 16.09 10.45 5.71
C GLU A 1 14.92 10.35 6.67
N PHE A 2 13.66 10.46 6.24
CA PHE A 2 12.49 10.42 7.15
C PHE A 2 12.47 9.19 8.09
N LEU A 3 12.65 7.99 7.54
CA LEU A 3 12.64 6.76 8.35
C LEU A 3 13.82 6.68 9.30
N THR A 4 15.01 7.09 8.85
CA THR A 4 16.21 7.18 9.70
C THR A 4 16.01 8.15 10.85
N TRP A 5 15.38 9.29 10.60
CA TRP A 5 15.02 10.24 11.63
C TRP A 5 14.01 9.62 12.62
N ALA A 6 12.94 8.99 12.13
CA ALA A 6 11.95 8.33 13.00
C ALA A 6 12.58 7.25 13.90
N ASP A 7 13.44 6.41 13.33
CA ASP A 7 14.23 5.40 14.06
C ASP A 7 15.09 6.05 15.16
N SER A 8 15.79 7.15 14.85
CA SER A 8 16.58 7.90 15.84
C SER A 8 15.74 8.50 16.98
N GLN A 9 14.43 8.67 16.78
CA GLN A 9 13.48 9.12 17.80
C GLN A 9 12.86 7.94 18.59
N GLY A 10 13.34 6.70 18.36
CA GLY A 10 12.82 5.50 19.00
C GLY A 10 11.49 5.00 18.42
N VAL A 11 11.12 5.42 17.20
CA VAL A 11 9.92 4.95 16.52
C VAL A 11 10.22 3.68 15.73
N ALA A 12 9.43 2.62 15.97
CA ALA A 12 9.51 1.40 15.18
C ALA A 12 9.04 1.63 13.72
N VAL A 13 9.79 1.10 12.77
CA VAL A 13 9.54 1.21 11.32
C VAL A 13 9.23 -0.19 10.79
N TYR A 14 8.01 -0.38 10.26
CA TYR A 14 7.58 -1.65 9.69
C TYR A 14 7.36 -1.54 8.17
N TYR A 15 8.01 -2.43 7.41
CA TYR A 15 7.91 -2.54 5.96
C TYR A 15 6.83 -3.56 5.56
N VAL A 16 5.57 -3.12 5.50
CA VAL A 16 4.44 -3.98 5.12
C VAL A 16 4.26 -4.00 3.60
N SER A 17 4.66 -5.11 2.95
CA SER A 17 4.77 -5.19 1.49
C SER A 17 4.05 -6.39 0.88
N ASN A 18 3.49 -6.22 -0.32
CA ASN A 18 2.90 -7.34 -1.07
C ASN A 18 3.91 -8.14 -1.93
N ARG A 19 5.21 -7.88 -1.76
CA ARG A 19 6.25 -8.84 -2.15
C ARG A 19 6.01 -10.19 -1.46
N LYS A 20 6.31 -11.29 -2.16
CA LYS A 20 6.18 -12.64 -1.61
C LYS A 20 7.29 -12.92 -0.60
N GLU A 21 7.04 -13.75 0.40
CA GLU A 21 8.05 -14.12 1.41
C GLU A 21 9.32 -14.74 0.82
N VAL A 22 9.22 -15.45 -0.31
CA VAL A 22 10.37 -16.04 -1.01
C VAL A 22 11.45 -15.01 -1.42
N VAL A 23 11.11 -13.71 -1.47
CA VAL A 23 12.06 -12.62 -1.79
C VAL A 23 12.36 -11.73 -0.59
N LEU A 24 12.07 -12.19 0.63
CA LEU A 24 12.25 -11.42 1.86
C LEU A 24 13.73 -11.08 2.09
N GLU A 25 14.61 -12.07 2.04
CA GLU A 25 16.04 -11.87 2.31
C GLU A 25 16.69 -10.90 1.31
N GLU A 26 16.40 -11.06 0.01
CA GLU A 26 16.86 -10.14 -1.03
C GLU A 26 16.36 -8.73 -0.74
N SER A 27 15.07 -8.59 -0.38
CA SER A 27 14.50 -7.28 -0.11
C SER A 27 15.09 -6.62 1.12
N ILE A 28 15.40 -7.39 2.17
CA ILE A 28 16.13 -6.91 3.34
C ILE A 28 17.53 -6.44 2.95
N ARG A 29 18.27 -7.21 2.13
CA ARG A 29 19.59 -6.79 1.61
C ARG A 29 19.48 -5.48 0.84
N ASN A 30 18.54 -5.37 -0.10
CA ASN A 30 18.29 -4.14 -0.84
C ASN A 30 17.95 -2.93 0.07
N LEU A 31 17.17 -3.13 1.12
CA LEU A 31 16.84 -2.06 2.08
C LEU A 31 18.09 -1.62 2.86
N ARG A 32 18.90 -2.57 3.33
CA ARG A 32 20.16 -2.27 4.03
C ARG A 32 21.15 -1.53 3.15
N ASP A 33 21.34 -2.00 1.92
CA ASP A 33 22.25 -1.39 0.94
C ASP A 33 21.83 0.06 0.61
N ALA A 34 20.52 0.33 0.64
CA ALA A 34 19.96 1.66 0.45
C ALA A 34 19.88 2.50 1.76
N GLY A 35 20.39 1.99 2.88
CA GLY A 35 20.49 2.72 4.15
C GLY A 35 19.17 2.85 4.93
N PHE A 36 18.20 1.97 4.67
CA PHE A 36 16.93 1.96 5.41
C PHE A 36 17.11 1.33 6.81
N PRO A 37 16.59 1.99 7.87
CA PRO A 37 16.72 1.48 9.24
C PRO A 37 15.81 0.27 9.49
N GLN A 38 16.09 -0.50 10.54
CA GLN A 38 15.25 -1.63 10.96
C GLN A 38 14.93 -2.61 9.81
N ALA A 39 15.86 -2.76 8.86
CA ALA A 39 15.72 -3.69 7.75
C ALA A 39 16.13 -5.09 8.22
N ASP A 40 15.19 -5.79 8.86
CA ASP A 40 15.36 -7.14 9.39
C ASP A 40 14.04 -7.95 9.29
N PRO A 41 14.06 -9.27 9.58
CA PRO A 41 12.89 -10.11 9.44
C PRO A 41 11.71 -9.73 10.36
N ASP A 42 11.94 -9.10 11.51
CA ASP A 42 10.88 -8.74 12.46
C ASP A 42 10.12 -7.49 12.01
N HIS A 43 10.78 -6.63 11.23
CA HIS A 43 10.23 -5.39 10.72
C HIS A 43 9.74 -5.48 9.26
N CYS A 44 10.08 -6.53 8.53
CA CYS A 44 9.68 -6.72 7.13
C CYS A 44 8.52 -7.73 6.98
N LEU A 45 7.27 -7.25 7.02
CA LEU A 45 6.07 -8.10 6.95
C LEU A 45 5.57 -8.27 5.50
N PHE A 46 5.99 -9.37 4.87
CA PHE A 46 5.71 -9.65 3.45
C PHE A 46 4.42 -10.44 3.27
N ARG A 47 3.95 -10.58 2.03
CA ARG A 47 2.70 -11.29 1.74
C ARG A 47 2.91 -12.79 1.80
N SER A 48 2.16 -13.43 2.69
CA SER A 48 1.89 -14.87 2.70
C SER A 48 0.68 -15.19 1.79
N ASP A 49 -0.50 -15.39 2.38
CA ASP A 49 -1.71 -15.96 1.77
C ASP A 49 -2.68 -14.90 1.22
N THR A 50 -2.62 -13.66 1.73
CA THR A 50 -3.53 -12.58 1.29
C THR A 50 -2.82 -11.29 0.90
N SER A 51 -3.26 -10.69 -0.21
CA SER A 51 -2.81 -9.36 -0.64
C SER A 51 -3.31 -8.23 0.26
N SER A 52 -4.33 -8.48 1.10
CA SER A 52 -4.72 -7.51 2.10
C SER A 52 -3.58 -7.31 3.11
N LYS A 53 -3.25 -6.06 3.38
CA LYS A 53 -2.26 -5.70 4.40
C LYS A 53 -2.86 -5.61 5.80
N LYS A 54 -4.19 -5.78 5.94
CA LYS A 54 -4.88 -5.68 7.23
C LYS A 54 -4.34 -6.68 8.27
N PRO A 55 -4.18 -7.98 7.99
CA PRO A 55 -3.68 -8.92 9.02
C PRO A 55 -2.31 -8.51 9.57
N ARG A 56 -1.42 -8.04 8.70
CA ARG A 56 -0.08 -7.57 9.08
C ARG A 56 -0.12 -6.26 9.87
N ARG A 57 -0.98 -5.32 9.49
CA ARG A 57 -1.23 -4.11 10.31
C ARG A 57 -1.83 -4.45 11.66
N ASP A 58 -2.72 -5.44 11.72
CA ASP A 58 -3.36 -5.86 12.98
C ASP A 58 -2.37 -6.57 13.90
N ALA A 59 -1.46 -7.39 13.36
CA ALA A 59 -0.37 -7.99 14.13
C ALA A 59 0.49 -6.90 14.79
N ILE A 60 0.91 -5.87 14.03
CA ILE A 60 1.67 -4.72 14.57
C ILE A 60 0.87 -4.01 15.68
N ARG A 61 -0.46 -3.88 15.52
CA ARG A 61 -1.32 -3.23 16.53
C ARG A 61 -1.38 -3.96 17.87
N THR A 62 -1.03 -5.24 17.93
CA THR A 62 -1.04 -6.00 19.19
C THR A 62 0.03 -5.53 20.18
N HIS A 63 1.13 -4.96 19.67
CA HIS A 63 2.27 -4.52 20.48
C HIS A 63 2.70 -3.07 20.19
N SER A 64 2.05 -2.37 19.26
CA SER A 64 2.43 -1.02 18.87
C SER A 64 1.24 -0.17 18.46
N ARG A 65 1.34 1.14 18.71
CA ARG A 65 0.37 2.11 18.21
C ARG A 65 0.86 2.67 16.87
N ILE A 66 0.21 2.29 15.78
CA ILE A 66 0.52 2.83 14.45
C ILE A 66 0.08 4.30 14.39
N VAL A 67 1.06 5.21 14.31
CA VAL A 67 0.83 6.66 14.25
C VAL A 67 0.74 7.20 12.82
N LEU A 68 1.39 6.53 11.87
CA LEU A 68 1.46 6.95 10.46
C LEU A 68 1.51 5.70 9.56
N LEU A 69 0.88 5.80 8.40
CA LEU A 69 0.96 4.83 7.31
C LEU A 69 1.35 5.58 6.03
N ALA A 70 2.37 5.09 5.33
CA ALA A 70 2.83 5.65 4.07
C ALA A 70 2.72 4.61 2.96
N GLY A 71 2.20 5.00 1.80
CA GLY A 71 1.98 4.08 0.68
C GLY A 71 1.45 4.76 -0.57
N ASP A 72 1.56 4.06 -1.69
CA ASP A 72 1.10 4.53 -3.00
C ASP A 72 -0.29 4.03 -3.38
N ASN A 73 -0.82 3.06 -2.63
CA ASN A 73 -2.12 2.48 -2.87
C ASN A 73 -3.01 2.64 -1.63
N LEU A 74 -4.29 2.96 -1.82
CA LEU A 74 -5.23 3.15 -0.71
C LEU A 74 -5.34 1.92 0.21
N GLY A 75 -5.17 0.70 -0.34
CA GLY A 75 -5.14 -0.54 0.45
C GLY A 75 -4.00 -0.63 1.47
N ASP A 76 -2.99 0.23 1.36
CA ASP A 76 -1.91 0.39 2.34
C ASP A 76 -2.41 0.99 3.66
N PHE A 77 -3.49 1.76 3.60
CA PHE A 77 -4.05 2.49 4.73
C PHE A 77 -5.20 1.72 5.40
N SER A 78 -6.15 1.23 4.62
CA SER A 78 -7.37 0.61 5.13
C SER A 78 -8.03 -0.32 4.10
N THR A 79 -8.76 -1.33 4.58
CA THR A 79 -9.62 -2.17 3.73
C THR A 79 -10.92 -1.47 3.32
N ALA A 80 -11.22 -0.30 3.90
CA ALA A 80 -12.34 0.55 3.48
C ALA A 80 -12.24 1.00 2.01
N PHE A 81 -11.07 0.82 1.39
CA PHE A 81 -10.79 1.18 0.01
C PHE A 81 -10.75 -0.03 -0.95
N ASP A 82 -11.18 -1.22 -0.54
CA ASP A 82 -11.08 -2.43 -1.38
C ASP A 82 -12.18 -2.57 -2.44
N GLY A 83 -13.08 -1.58 -2.57
CA GLY A 83 -14.17 -1.56 -3.56
C GLY A 83 -13.79 -1.04 -4.95
N LEU A 84 -14.79 -0.83 -5.81
CA LEU A 84 -14.62 -0.23 -7.14
C LEU A 84 -14.39 1.29 -7.06
N ALA A 85 -14.05 1.93 -8.19
CA ALA A 85 -13.62 3.32 -8.25
C ALA A 85 -14.57 4.31 -7.52
N SER A 86 -15.88 4.13 -7.64
CA SER A 86 -16.88 4.96 -6.95
C SER A 86 -16.80 4.81 -5.43
N ASP A 87 -16.73 3.58 -4.92
CA ASP A 87 -16.72 3.29 -3.49
C ASP A 87 -15.41 3.76 -2.86
N ARG A 88 -14.29 3.57 -3.57
CA ARG A 88 -12.97 4.07 -3.21
C ARG A 88 -12.99 5.58 -3.05
N LYS A 89 -13.56 6.30 -4.02
CA LYS A 89 -13.66 7.76 -3.97
C LYS A 89 -14.49 8.22 -2.77
N GLN A 90 -15.66 7.62 -2.55
CA GLN A 90 -16.48 7.94 -1.39
C GLN A 90 -15.78 7.65 -0.06
N ALA A 91 -15.02 6.55 0.03
CA ALA A 91 -14.22 6.24 1.21
C ALA A 91 -13.11 7.29 1.44
N VAL A 92 -12.47 7.78 0.37
CA VAL A 92 -11.50 8.88 0.46
C VAL A 92 -12.18 10.14 1.02
N ASP A 93 -13.35 10.51 0.49
CA ASP A 93 -14.10 11.69 0.95
C ASP A 93 -14.52 11.59 2.43
N ARG A 94 -14.96 10.39 2.86
CA ARG A 94 -15.28 10.09 4.26
C ARG A 94 -14.07 10.19 5.19
N MET A 95 -12.90 9.76 4.72
CA MET A 95 -11.66 9.73 5.50
C MET A 95 -10.73 10.91 5.20
N ARG A 96 -11.22 11.98 4.57
CA ARG A 96 -10.40 13.10 4.08
C ARG A 96 -9.45 13.71 5.14
N ALA A 97 -9.86 13.73 6.40
CA ALA A 97 -9.07 14.28 7.50
C ALA A 97 -7.84 13.43 7.88
N GLU A 98 -7.81 12.15 7.49
CA GLU A 98 -6.69 11.23 7.72
C GLU A 98 -5.54 11.47 6.73
N PHE A 99 -5.82 11.99 5.53
CA PHE A 99 -4.82 12.20 4.50
C PHE A 99 -3.94 13.42 4.84
N GLY A 100 -2.63 13.23 4.76
CA GLY A 100 -1.63 14.23 5.17
C GLY A 100 -1.38 14.28 6.69
N THR A 101 -2.10 13.50 7.48
CA THR A 101 -1.90 13.38 8.94
C THR A 101 -1.47 11.98 9.31
N ARG A 102 -2.37 10.99 9.14
CA ARG A 102 -2.14 9.58 9.44
C ARG A 102 -1.84 8.77 8.18
N PHE A 103 -2.41 9.16 7.04
CA PHE A 103 -2.17 8.54 5.73
C PHE A 103 -1.32 9.47 4.86
N VAL A 104 -0.07 9.08 4.62
CA VAL A 104 0.85 9.77 3.72
C VAL A 104 0.84 9.07 2.37
N VAL A 105 0.31 9.74 1.36
CA VAL A 105 0.16 9.18 0.01
C VAL A 105 1.41 9.48 -0.81
N LEU A 106 1.93 8.47 -1.49
CA LEU A 106 2.95 8.61 -2.51
C LEU A 106 2.31 8.48 -3.90
N PRO A 107 2.60 9.36 -4.86
CA PRO A 107 1.97 9.28 -6.18
C PRO A 107 2.53 8.11 -6.99
N ASN A 108 1.64 7.19 -7.42
CA ASN A 108 1.97 6.14 -8.38
C ASN A 108 0.91 6.10 -9.52
N PRO A 109 1.18 6.78 -10.64
CA PRO A 109 0.30 6.75 -11.81
C PRO A 109 0.54 5.52 -12.71
N MET A 110 1.52 4.67 -12.39
CA MET A 110 1.95 3.59 -13.28
C MET A 110 1.09 2.34 -13.14
N TYR A 111 0.72 1.98 -11.91
CA TYR A 111 -0.13 0.83 -11.61
C TYR A 111 -0.75 0.98 -10.23
N GLY A 112 -1.71 0.11 -9.90
CA GLY A 112 -2.25 0.01 -8.54
C GLY A 112 -3.66 -0.57 -8.51
N ALA A 113 -4.23 -0.70 -7.31
CA ALA A 113 -5.60 -1.17 -7.18
C ALA A 113 -6.62 -0.16 -7.75
N TRP A 114 -6.24 1.10 -7.98
CA TRP A 114 -7.06 2.06 -8.71
C TRP A 114 -7.36 1.60 -10.14
N GLU A 115 -6.42 0.89 -10.77
CA GLU A 115 -6.59 0.36 -12.12
C GLU A 115 -7.52 -0.85 -12.12
N GLY A 116 -7.33 -1.77 -11.17
CA GLY A 116 -8.24 -2.89 -10.94
C GLY A 116 -9.65 -2.48 -10.56
N ALA A 117 -9.79 -1.33 -9.91
CA ALA A 117 -11.08 -0.79 -9.48
C ALA A 117 -11.91 -0.17 -10.61
N LEU A 118 -11.38 -0.10 -11.84
CA LEU A 118 -12.14 0.32 -13.01
C LEU A 118 -13.29 -0.65 -13.30
N GLN A 119 -13.09 -1.95 -13.05
CA GLN A 119 -14.10 -3.00 -13.26
C GLN A 119 -13.74 -4.27 -12.46
N GLU A 120 -14.75 -4.99 -11.95
CA GLU A 120 -14.58 -6.16 -11.05
C GLU A 120 -13.59 -7.23 -11.57
N ASP A 121 -13.59 -7.49 -12.87
CA ASP A 121 -12.73 -8.50 -13.50
C ASP A 121 -11.56 -7.90 -14.31
N TYR A 122 -11.18 -6.65 -14.04
CA TYR A 122 -10.17 -5.92 -14.82
C TYR A 122 -8.88 -6.73 -15.06
N PHE A 123 -8.33 -7.35 -14.00
CA PHE A 123 -7.08 -8.11 -14.12
C PHE A 123 -7.22 -9.45 -14.86
N LYS A 124 -8.45 -9.97 -15.00
CA LYS A 124 -8.76 -11.18 -15.78
C LYS A 124 -8.97 -10.89 -17.27
N GLN A 125 -9.09 -9.62 -17.67
CA GLN A 125 -9.25 -9.22 -19.07
C GLN A 125 -7.98 -9.47 -19.89
N THR A 126 -8.17 -9.65 -21.20
CA THR A 126 -7.08 -9.60 -22.19
C THR A 126 -6.49 -8.19 -22.28
N ASP A 127 -5.33 -8.03 -22.92
CA ASP A 127 -4.71 -6.71 -23.10
C ASP A 127 -5.61 -5.75 -23.88
N THR A 128 -6.29 -6.23 -24.92
CA THR A 128 -7.29 -5.45 -25.67
C THR A 128 -8.46 -5.03 -24.78
N GLY A 129 -8.96 -5.95 -23.93
CA GLY A 129 -10.04 -5.63 -22.98
C GLY A 129 -9.62 -4.58 -21.95
N LYS A 130 -8.42 -4.71 -21.37
CA LYS A 130 -7.84 -3.70 -20.46
C LYS A 130 -7.70 -2.34 -21.15
N MET A 131 -7.23 -2.31 -22.39
CA MET A 131 -7.11 -1.07 -23.17
C MET A 131 -8.47 -0.40 -23.37
N GLN A 132 -9.50 -1.18 -23.70
CA GLN A 132 -10.85 -0.66 -23.87
C GLN A 132 -11.39 -0.05 -22.57
N ILE A 133 -11.31 -0.78 -21.45
CA ILE A 133 -11.76 -0.30 -20.13
C ILE A 133 -11.05 1.00 -19.76
N ARG A 134 -9.72 1.06 -19.93
CA ARG A 134 -8.94 2.29 -19.67
C ARG A 134 -9.44 3.46 -20.52
N ARG A 135 -9.76 3.24 -21.80
CA ARG A 135 -10.28 4.29 -22.71
C ARG A 135 -11.66 4.77 -22.32
N GLU A 136 -12.55 3.86 -21.91
CA GLU A 136 -13.91 4.18 -21.48
C GLU A 136 -13.94 4.94 -20.14
N ALA A 137 -12.96 4.70 -19.27
CA ALA A 137 -12.81 5.42 -18.01
C ALA A 137 -12.36 6.89 -18.16
N LEU A 138 -11.89 7.30 -19.34
CA LEU A 138 -11.48 8.67 -19.59
C LEU A 138 -12.71 9.59 -19.64
N ARG A 139 -12.71 10.64 -18.81
CA ARG A 139 -13.64 11.75 -18.96
C ARG A 139 -13.18 12.59 -20.14
N ARG A 140 -14.05 12.74 -21.14
CA ARG A 140 -13.84 13.67 -22.24
C ARG A 140 -14.52 14.98 -21.85
N ASP A 141 -13.74 16.05 -21.86
CA ASP A 141 -14.25 17.41 -21.76
C ASP A 141 -15.01 17.81 -23.03
#